data_AF-A0A2H0J007-F1
#
_entry.id   AF-A0A2H0J007-F1
#
_cell.length_a   1.000
_cell.length_b   1.000
_cell.length_c   1.000
_cell.angle_alpha   90.00
_cell.angle_beta   90.00
_cell.angle_gamma   90.00
#
_symmetry.space_group_name_H-M   'P 1'
#
loop_
_entity.id
_entity.type
_entity.pdbx_description
1 polymer ?
#
loop_
_entity_poly.entity_id
_entity_poly.type
_entity_poly.pdbx_seq_one_letter_code
_entity_poly.pdbx_strand_id
1 'polypeptide(L)'
;VGGANLPQGATAARIDYGVAGWGGVCPPQRDKPHRYIFTVHALKDKLTVPPDATAALTGYMINGNSLAKASFSAKYGRAKAK
;
A
#
# COMPACT_ATOMS: atom_id res chain seq x y z
N VAL A 1 12.57 -5.29 -2.72
CA VAL A 1 11.55 -4.22 -2.89
C VAL A 1 10.84 -4.49 -4.21
N GLY A 2 9.54 -4.77 -4.16
CA GLY A 2 8.77 -5.23 -5.32
C GLY A 2 8.38 -4.07 -6.24
N GLY A 3 8.59 -4.26 -7.54
CA GLY A 3 8.27 -3.28 -8.59
C GLY A 3 8.63 -3.74 -10.01
N ALA A 4 9.41 -4.82 -10.15
CA ALA A 4 9.95 -5.28 -11.44
C ALA A 4 8.91 -5.69 -12.50
N ASN A 5 7.64 -5.93 -12.12
CA ASN A 5 6.61 -6.45 -13.02
C ASN A 5 5.32 -5.60 -13.01
N LEU A 6 5.41 -4.28 -12.81
CA LEU A 6 4.24 -3.42 -12.96
C LEU A 6 3.80 -3.37 -14.44
N PRO A 7 2.49 -3.42 -14.74
CA PRO A 7 1.99 -3.18 -16.09
C PRO A 7 2.44 -1.81 -16.61
N GLN A 8 2.59 -1.69 -17.93
CA GLN A 8 2.95 -0.43 -18.56
C GLN A 8 1.98 0.69 -18.14
N GLY A 9 2.54 1.82 -17.70
CA GLY A 9 1.76 2.98 -17.24
C GLY A 9 1.36 2.95 -15.77
N ALA A 10 1.62 1.87 -15.03
CA ALA A 10 1.46 1.82 -13.59
C ALA A 10 2.72 2.32 -12.87
N THR A 11 2.52 2.98 -11.72
CA THR A 11 3.60 3.52 -10.88
C THR A 11 3.36 3.15 -9.42
N ALA A 12 4.44 2.88 -8.68
CA ALA A 12 4.36 2.70 -7.23
C ALA A 12 4.54 4.05 -6.52
N ALA A 13 3.69 4.33 -5.54
CA ALA A 13 3.82 5.51 -4.67
C ALA A 13 4.84 5.26 -3.55
N ARG A 14 5.36 6.35 -2.97
CA ARG A 14 6.21 6.31 -1.79
C ARG A 14 5.40 5.88 -0.56
N ILE A 15 5.98 5.00 0.25
CA ILE A 15 5.40 4.49 1.49
C ILE A 15 6.20 4.92 2.73
N ASP A 16 5.70 4.61 3.93
CA ASP A 16 6.32 5.01 5.20
C ASP A 16 7.70 4.39 5.45
N TYR A 17 8.08 3.33 4.74
CA TYR A 17 9.48 2.85 4.73
C TYR A 17 10.45 3.76 3.94
N GLY A 18 9.96 4.87 3.39
CA GLY A 18 10.77 5.84 2.65
C GLY A 18 11.09 5.44 1.20
N VAL A 19 10.61 4.29 0.74
CA VAL A 19 10.81 3.76 -0.62
C VAL A 19 9.50 3.80 -1.42
N ALA A 20 9.59 3.70 -2.75
CA ALA A 20 8.44 3.44 -3.61
C ALA A 20 8.24 1.92 -3.80
N GLY A 21 7.02 1.43 -3.56
CA GLY A 21 6.66 0.01 -3.74
C GLY A 21 6.27 -0.72 -2.46
N TRP A 22 6.13 -2.04 -2.56
CA TRP A 22 5.71 -2.88 -1.44
C TRP A 22 6.85 -3.12 -0.44
N GLY A 23 6.57 -2.80 0.82
CA GLY A 23 7.49 -2.89 1.95
C GLY A 23 7.51 -4.21 2.71
N GLY A 24 6.48 -5.04 2.55
CA GLY A 24 6.30 -6.23 3.39
C GLY A 24 5.72 -5.92 4.77
N VAL A 25 5.63 -6.99 5.57
CA VAL A 25 5.06 -6.96 6.92
C VAL A 25 6.18 -7.09 7.96
N CYS A 26 6.27 -6.16 8.92
CA CYS A 26 7.30 -6.18 9.96
C CYS A 26 6.75 -5.66 11.31
N PRO A 27 5.75 -6.34 11.91
CA PRO A 27 5.22 -5.94 13.21
C PRO A 27 6.26 -6.17 14.32
N PRO A 28 6.23 -5.46 15.45
CA PRO A 28 7.16 -5.71 16.56
C PRO A 28 7.15 -7.18 17.00
N GLN A 29 8.31 -7.70 17.43
CA GLN A 29 8.35 -9.07 17.94
C GLN A 29 7.47 -9.18 19.19
N ARG A 30 6.75 -10.30 19.33
CA ARG A 30 5.85 -10.59 20.47
C ARG A 30 4.62 -9.70 20.61
N ASP A 31 4.38 -8.75 19.70
CA ASP A 31 3.13 -8.01 19.70
C ASP A 31 1.97 -8.88 19.18
N LYS A 32 0.73 -8.49 19.48
CA LYS A 32 -0.46 -9.14 18.90
C LYS A 32 -0.37 -9.05 17.37
N PRO A 33 -0.84 -10.05 16.60
CA PRO A 33 -0.82 -9.98 15.15
C PRO A 33 -1.44 -8.69 14.62
N HIS A 34 -0.67 -7.91 13.85
CA HIS A 34 -1.13 -6.68 13.22
C HIS A 34 -2.06 -7.00 12.07
N ARG A 35 -2.99 -6.08 11.77
CA ARG A 35 -3.88 -6.16 10.62
C ARG A 35 -3.26 -5.42 9.45
N TYR A 36 -3.08 -6.12 8.34
CA TYR A 36 -2.71 -5.56 7.06
C TYR A 36 -3.95 -5.53 6.18
N ILE A 37 -4.42 -4.33 5.86
CA ILE A 37 -5.64 -4.11 5.09
C ILE A 37 -5.22 -3.87 3.64
N PHE A 38 -5.64 -4.76 2.75
CA PHE A 38 -5.41 -4.64 1.33
C PHE A 38 -6.70 -4.16 0.68
N THR A 39 -6.62 -3.06 -0.05
CA THR A 39 -7.76 -2.45 -0.70
C THR A 39 -7.47 -2.24 -2.18
N VAL A 40 -8.41 -2.65 -3.03
CA VAL A 40 -8.43 -2.31 -4.45
C VAL A 40 -9.50 -1.26 -4.69
N HIS A 41 -9.18 -0.25 -5.46
CA HIS A 41 -10.09 0.83 -5.85
C HIS A 41 -10.33 0.79 -7.36
N ALA A 42 -11.59 0.81 -7.77
CA ALA A 42 -11.96 1.14 -9.14
C ALA A 42 -12.05 2.67 -9.23
N LEU A 43 -11.26 3.29 -10.11
CA LEU A 43 -11.20 4.74 -10.25
C LEU A 43 -11.96 5.19 -11.50
N LYS A 44 -12.57 6.38 -11.44
CA LYS A 44 -13.22 7.00 -12.60
C LYS A 44 -12.23 7.52 -13.65
N ASP A 45 -11.05 7.94 -13.20
CA ASP A 45 -10.04 8.60 -14.04
C ASP A 45 -8.62 8.13 -13.69
N LYS A 46 -7.69 8.32 -14.64
CA LYS A 46 -6.25 8.14 -14.38
C LYS A 46 -5.74 9.22 -13.43
N LEU A 47 -5.10 8.81 -12.35
CA LEU A 47 -4.51 9.75 -11.40
C LEU A 47 -3.19 10.30 -11.93
N THR A 48 -3.00 11.61 -11.77
CA THR A 48 -1.70 12.26 -11.86
C THR A 48 -1.27 12.59 -10.45
N VAL A 49 -0.20 11.97 -9.98
CA VAL A 49 0.39 12.19 -8.66
C VAL A 49 1.88 12.46 -8.83
N PRO A 50 2.47 13.43 -8.11
CA PRO A 50 3.91 13.66 -8.12
C PRO A 50 4.68 12.37 -7.76
N PRO A 51 5.86 12.12 -8.35
CA PRO A 51 6.65 10.92 -8.07
C PRO A 51 7.02 10.73 -6.59
N ASP A 52 7.10 11.83 -5.84
CA ASP A 52 7.46 11.90 -4.42
C ASP A 52 6.24 12.13 -3.49
N ALA A 53 5.02 12.04 -4.03
CA ALA A 53 3.79 12.19 -3.27
C ALA A 53 3.78 11.29 -2.03
N THR A 54 3.33 11.84 -0.92
CA THR A 54 3.15 11.07 0.32
C THR A 54 2.02 10.06 0.14
N ALA A 55 2.08 8.95 0.90
CA ALA A 55 1.01 7.96 0.93
C ALA A 55 -0.36 8.61 1.25
N ALA A 56 -0.38 9.64 2.09
CA ALA A 56 -1.58 10.41 2.41
C ALA A 56 -2.15 11.16 1.19
N LEU A 57 -1.31 11.86 0.41
CA LEU A 57 -1.75 12.56 -0.80
C LEU A 57 -2.23 11.56 -1.86
N THR A 58 -1.49 10.46 -2.07
CA THR A 58 -1.93 9.38 -2.97
C THR A 58 -3.28 8.82 -2.53
N GLY A 59 -3.47 8.58 -1.23
CA GLY A 59 -4.73 8.13 -0.65
C GLY A 59 -5.88 9.13 -0.84
N TYR A 60 -5.63 10.43 -0.68
CA TYR A 60 -6.61 11.48 -0.96
C TYR A 60 -7.09 11.44 -2.41
N MET A 61 -6.15 11.37 -3.36
CA MET A 61 -6.45 11.32 -4.80
C MET A 61 -7.22 10.04 -5.19
N ILE A 62 -6.85 8.89 -4.61
CA ILE A 62 -7.56 7.62 -4.81
C ILE A 62 -9.01 7.73 -4.31
N ASN A 63 -9.21 8.21 -3.08
CA ASN A 63 -10.56 8.28 -2.51
C ASN A 63 -11.46 9.27 -3.26
N GLY A 64 -10.94 10.43 -3.66
CA GLY A 64 -11.70 11.42 -4.44
C GLY A 64 -12.12 10.95 -5.84
N ASN A 65 -11.51 9.89 -6.36
CA ASN A 65 -11.79 9.32 -7.67
C ASN A 65 -12.37 7.89 -7.62
N SER A 66 -12.62 7.34 -6.43
CA SER A 66 -13.08 5.96 -6.26
C SER A 66 -14.57 5.83 -6.65
N LEU A 67 -14.87 4.93 -7.59
CA LEU A 67 -16.23 4.51 -7.94
C LEU A 67 -16.70 3.34 -7.06
N ALA A 68 -15.79 2.40 -6.79
CA ALA A 68 -16.02 1.26 -5.91
C ALA A 68 -14.70 0.84 -5.26
N LYS A 69 -14.79 0.09 -4.16
CA LYS A 69 -13.63 -0.54 -3.52
C LYS A 69 -13.98 -1.88 -2.92
N ALA A 70 -13.01 -2.79 -2.91
CA ALA A 70 -13.09 -4.05 -2.18
C ALA A 70 -11.87 -4.17 -1.26
N SER A 71 -12.02 -4.86 -0.14
CA SER A 71 -10.92 -5.02 0.82
C SER A 71 -10.94 -6.38 1.48
N PHE A 72 -9.75 -6.85 1.84
CA PHE A 72 -9.60 -7.95 2.79
C PHE A 72 -8.55 -7.59 3.83
N SER A 73 -8.58 -8.28 4.97
CA SER A 73 -7.60 -8.11 6.03
C SER A 73 -6.85 -9.41 6.26
N ALA A 74 -5.53 -9.35 6.18
CA ALA A 74 -4.64 -10.41 6.62
C ALA A 74 -4.02 -10.04 7.96
N LYS A 75 -3.76 -11.05 8.80
CA LYS A 75 -3.06 -10.87 10.07
C LYS A 75 -1.68 -11.52 10.01
N TYR A 76 -0.68 -10.83 10.55
CA TYR A 76 0.65 -11.39 10.71
C TYR A 76 1.27 -10.90 12.03
N GLY A 77 1.94 -11.81 12.74
CA GLY A 77 2.69 -11.53 13.95
C GLY A 77 4.06 -12.21 13.88
N ARG A 78 5.08 -11.61 14.49
CA ARG A 78 6.41 -12.22 14.56
C ARG A 78 6.60 -12.96 15.88
N ALA A 79 6.90 -14.24 15.78
CA ALA A 79 7.35 -15.04 16.90
C ALA A 79 8.71 -14.52 17.44
N LYS A 80 9.08 -14.99 18.63
CA LYS A 80 10.42 -14.73 19.20
C LYS A 80 11.48 -15.25 18.20
N ALA A 81 12.50 -14.46 17.92
CA ALA A 81 13.70 -14.99 17.26
C ALA A 81 14.25 -16.14 18.14
N LYS A 82 14.57 -17.28 17.50
CA LYS A 82 15.15 -18.43 18.21
C LYS A 82 16.50 -18.04 18.81
#